data_AF-A0A2A9KHW6-F1
#
_entry.id   AF-A0A2A9KHW6-F1
#
_cell.length_a   1.000
_cell.length_b   1.000
_cell.length_c   1.000
_cell.angle_alpha   90.00
_cell.angle_beta   90.00
_cell.angle_gamma   90.00
#
_symmetry.space_group_name_H-M   'P 1'
#
loop_
_entity.id
_entity.type
_entity.pdbx_description
1 polymer ?
#
loop_
_entity_poly.entity_id
_entity_poly.type
_entity_poly.pdbx_seq_one_letter_code
_entity_poly.pdbx_strand_id
1 'polypeptide(L)'
;MAGHLGPGDASPGYFKTMQNHFELFQLPQHFTLDMTALDQAYHEVQNQTHPDRFVNATAAEKRVAMQWTTRANEAYQVLKSPFKRAAYLCELNGVELQAESNTAMPAAFLMQQMEWRETLDDARAAKNVAALEQLDRELRAARRADLQEIGKLLDAGDFEKAAQLVRQLMFLDKFGNEIGNAFAILES
;
A
#
# COMPACT_ATOMS: atom_id res chain seq x y z
N MET A 1 21.28 -6.15 22.01
CA MET A 1 22.50 -6.28 21.21
C MET A 1 22.10 -6.85 19.86
N ALA A 2 22.00 -6.01 18.84
CA ALA A 2 21.64 -6.45 17.49
C ALA A 2 22.93 -6.91 16.79
N GLY A 3 23.05 -8.21 16.55
CA GLY A 3 24.19 -8.79 15.83
C GLY A 3 24.10 -8.43 14.35
N HIS A 4 25.12 -7.75 13.84
CA HIS A 4 25.28 -7.51 12.41
C HIS A 4 25.71 -8.84 11.75
N LEU A 5 24.82 -9.45 10.96
CA LEU A 5 25.06 -10.74 10.30
C LEU A 5 25.77 -10.52 8.96
N GLY A 6 26.81 -11.29 8.71
CA GLY A 6 27.59 -11.23 7.49
C GLY A 6 26.90 -11.94 6.31
N PRO A 7 27.35 -11.69 5.07
CA PRO A 7 26.74 -12.20 3.83
C PRO A 7 26.80 -13.73 3.64
N GLY A 8 27.30 -14.49 4.63
CA GLY A 8 27.38 -15.96 4.66
C GLY A 8 26.48 -16.65 5.69
N ASP A 9 25.80 -15.91 6.58
CA ASP A 9 24.99 -16.50 7.66
C ASP A 9 23.53 -16.78 7.26
N ALA A 10 23.17 -16.43 6.03
CA ALA A 10 21.83 -16.56 5.47
C ALA A 10 21.53 -18.02 5.04
N SER A 11 21.50 -18.94 6.01
CA SER A 11 21.15 -20.35 5.78
C SER A 11 19.68 -20.49 5.37
N PRO A 12 19.30 -21.52 4.57
CA PRO A 12 17.92 -21.76 4.11
C PRO A 12 16.87 -21.82 5.24
N GLY A 13 17.29 -22.14 6.47
CA GLY A 13 16.44 -22.15 7.66
C GLY A 13 16.14 -20.78 8.26
N TYR A 14 17.04 -19.80 8.11
CA TYR A 14 16.91 -18.46 8.71
C TYR A 14 15.73 -17.69 8.09
N PHE A 15 15.55 -17.84 6.78
CA PHE A 15 14.49 -17.18 6.04
C PHE A 15 13.12 -17.87 6.18
N LYS A 16 13.08 -19.16 6.53
CA LYS A 16 11.82 -19.91 6.71
C LYS A 16 10.94 -19.36 7.85
N THR A 17 11.51 -18.57 8.76
CA THR A 17 10.84 -18.02 9.96
C THR A 17 10.20 -16.66 9.80
N MET A 18 10.43 -15.91 8.71
CA MET A 18 9.83 -14.58 8.54
C MET A 18 8.38 -14.70 8.11
N GLN A 19 7.44 -14.37 9.00
CA GLN A 19 6.01 -14.63 8.86
C GLN A 19 5.28 -13.49 8.15
N ASN A 20 5.82 -12.26 8.15
CA ASN A 20 5.19 -11.08 7.55
C ASN A 20 6.18 -10.15 6.81
N HIS A 21 5.65 -9.15 6.09
CA HIS A 21 6.46 -8.22 5.28
C HIS A 21 7.39 -7.32 6.11
N PHE A 22 7.01 -6.95 7.34
CA PHE A 22 7.84 -6.11 8.20
C PHE A 22 9.04 -6.89 8.72
N GLU A 23 8.82 -8.13 9.17
CA GLU A 23 9.89 -9.04 9.58
C GLU A 23 10.85 -9.34 8.44
N LEU A 24 10.36 -9.46 7.20
CA LEU A 24 11.19 -9.67 6.01
C LEU A 24 12.29 -8.61 5.86
N PHE A 25 11.95 -7.36 6.20
CA PHE A 25 12.87 -6.23 6.15
C PHE A 25 13.44 -5.83 7.51
N GLN A 26 13.15 -6.60 8.56
CA GLN A 26 13.52 -6.29 9.95
C GLN A 26 13.06 -4.90 10.41
N LEU A 27 11.88 -4.48 9.95
CA LEU A 27 11.28 -3.19 10.26
C LEU A 27 10.21 -3.34 11.36
N PRO A 28 9.94 -2.30 12.15
CA PRO A 28 8.83 -2.31 13.10
C PRO A 28 7.48 -2.36 12.37
N GLN A 29 6.53 -3.13 12.91
CA GLN A 29 5.16 -3.25 12.39
C GLN A 29 4.32 -2.03 12.79
N HIS A 30 4.68 -0.85 12.27
CA HIS A 30 3.94 0.40 12.48
C HIS A 30 3.45 0.97 11.15
N PHE A 31 2.41 1.81 11.22
CA PHE A 31 1.97 2.53 10.02
C PHE A 31 2.99 3.61 9.63
N THR A 32 3.53 4.31 10.61
CA THR A 32 4.65 5.24 10.41
C THR A 32 5.92 4.45 10.15
N LEU A 33 6.39 4.48 8.90
CA LEU A 33 7.55 3.72 8.43
C LEU A 33 8.60 4.65 7.84
N ASP A 34 9.86 4.44 8.21
CA ASP A 34 11.00 5.10 7.57
C ASP A 34 11.21 4.52 6.16
N MET A 35 10.94 5.36 5.17
CA MET A 35 11.04 4.98 3.76
C MET A 35 12.49 4.75 3.31
N THR A 36 13.45 5.46 3.89
CA THR A 36 14.87 5.26 3.61
C THR A 36 15.35 3.92 4.17
N ALA A 37 14.92 3.57 5.39
CA ALA A 37 15.20 2.26 5.96
C ALA A 37 14.58 1.12 5.14
N LEU A 38 13.34 1.30 4.65
CA LEU A 38 12.69 0.33 3.77
C LEU A 38 13.45 0.14 2.45
N ASP A 39 13.87 1.23 1.80
CA ASP A 39 14.63 1.16 0.55
C ASP A 39 15.98 0.43 0.76
N GLN A 40 16.70 0.74 1.84
CA GLN A 40 17.95 0.08 2.20
C GLN A 40 17.75 -1.42 2.43
N ALA A 41 16.79 -1.80 3.28
CA ALA A 41 16.49 -3.21 3.57
C ALA A 41 16.06 -3.97 2.31
N TYR A 42 15.29 -3.35 1.43
CA TYR A 42 14.91 -3.94 0.15
C TYR A 42 16.12 -4.21 -0.75
N HIS A 43 17.04 -3.24 -0.88
CA HIS A 43 18.27 -3.43 -1.65
C HIS A 43 19.16 -4.53 -1.06
N GLU A 44 19.27 -4.62 0.26
CA GLU A 44 20.02 -5.69 0.92
C GLU A 44 19.44 -7.08 0.63
N VAL A 45 18.11 -7.23 0.68
CA VAL A 45 17.45 -8.50 0.36
C VAL A 45 17.63 -8.86 -1.12
N GLN A 46 17.43 -7.91 -2.04
CA GLN A 46 17.65 -8.13 -3.47
C GLN A 46 19.09 -8.57 -3.77
N ASN A 47 20.07 -7.93 -3.13
CA ASN A 47 21.48 -8.29 -3.28
C ASN A 47 21.82 -9.69 -2.76
N GLN A 48 21.03 -10.25 -1.84
CA GLN A 48 21.21 -11.60 -1.31
C GLN A 48 20.48 -12.65 -2.17
N THR A 49 19.38 -12.28 -2.82
CA THR A 49 18.52 -13.20 -3.58
C THR A 49 18.72 -13.11 -5.09
N HIS A 50 19.59 -12.23 -5.58
CA HIS A 50 19.78 -11.99 -7.01
C HIS A 50 20.24 -13.27 -7.75
N PRO A 51 19.60 -13.65 -8.88
CA PRO A 51 19.92 -14.86 -9.64
C PRO A 51 21.39 -14.99 -10.03
N ASP A 52 22.07 -13.86 -10.27
CA ASP A 52 23.49 -13.83 -10.64
C ASP A 52 24.43 -14.38 -9.55
N ARG A 53 24.00 -14.35 -8.28
CA ARG A 53 24.75 -15.01 -7.19
C ARG A 53 24.60 -16.53 -7.21
N PHE A 54 23.59 -17.03 -7.92
CA PHE A 54 23.25 -18.44 -8.00
C PHE A 54 23.59 -19.05 -9.36
N VAL A 55 24.44 -18.41 -10.19
CA VAL A 55 24.82 -18.92 -11.52
C VAL A 55 25.32 -20.37 -11.46
N ASN A 56 26.14 -20.69 -10.45
CA ASN A 56 26.68 -22.03 -10.19
C ASN A 56 25.81 -22.90 -9.26
N ALA A 57 24.66 -22.40 -8.83
CA ALA A 57 23.77 -23.11 -7.91
C ALA A 57 22.90 -24.15 -8.64
N THR A 58 22.42 -25.11 -7.88
CA THR A 58 21.48 -26.14 -8.35
C THR A 58 20.15 -25.51 -8.78
N ALA A 59 19.39 -26.23 -9.61
CA ALA A 59 18.05 -25.78 -10.02
C ALA A 59 17.10 -25.55 -8.83
N ALA A 60 17.27 -26.31 -7.74
CA ALA A 60 16.49 -26.13 -6.52
C ALA A 60 16.82 -24.81 -5.82
N GLU A 61 18.10 -24.48 -5.68
CA GLU A 61 18.56 -23.22 -5.07
C GLU A 61 18.14 -22.00 -5.92
N LYS A 62 18.27 -22.08 -7.24
CA LYS A 62 17.78 -21.03 -8.16
C LYS A 62 16.28 -20.78 -8.00
N ARG A 63 15.48 -21.84 -7.86
CA ARG A 63 14.03 -21.72 -7.63
C ARG A 63 13.71 -21.05 -6.30
N VAL A 64 14.41 -21.42 -5.24
CA VAL A 64 14.25 -20.80 -3.92
C VAL A 64 14.60 -19.30 -3.99
N ALA A 65 15.74 -18.95 -4.60
CA ALA A 65 16.14 -17.55 -4.79
C ALA A 65 15.12 -16.72 -5.58
N MET A 66 14.49 -17.31 -6.61
CA MET A 66 13.43 -16.65 -7.37
C MET A 66 12.18 -16.39 -6.53
N GLN A 67 11.73 -17.37 -5.74
CA GLN A 67 10.60 -17.20 -4.82
C GLN A 67 10.85 -16.07 -3.80
N TRP A 68 12.07 -15.98 -3.29
CA TRP A 68 12.47 -14.92 -2.36
C TRP A 68 12.48 -13.54 -3.02
N THR A 69 13.00 -13.44 -4.23
CA THR A 69 13.00 -12.18 -4.99
C THR A 69 11.56 -11.69 -5.23
N THR A 70 10.66 -12.59 -5.63
CA THR A 70 9.24 -12.25 -5.81
C THR A 70 8.61 -11.78 -4.49
N ARG A 71 8.82 -12.53 -3.39
CA ARG A 71 8.29 -12.17 -2.07
C ARG A 71 8.81 -10.81 -1.57
N ALA A 72 10.09 -10.51 -1.78
CA ALA A 72 10.68 -9.23 -1.43
C ALA A 72 10.07 -8.08 -2.24
N ASN A 73 9.85 -8.28 -3.53
CA ASN A 73 9.20 -7.28 -4.38
C ASN A 73 7.77 -6.99 -3.90
N GLU A 74 6.98 -8.04 -3.64
CA GLU A 74 5.61 -7.91 -3.15
C GLU A 74 5.56 -7.18 -1.80
N ALA A 75 6.38 -7.62 -0.84
CA ALA A 75 6.48 -7.00 0.48
C ALA A 75 6.84 -5.51 0.38
N TYR A 76 7.84 -5.18 -0.45
CA TYR A 76 8.27 -3.80 -0.66
C TYR A 76 7.15 -2.94 -1.25
N GLN A 77 6.43 -3.45 -2.26
CA GLN A 77 5.30 -2.72 -2.87
C GLN A 77 4.14 -2.50 -1.88
N VAL A 78 3.88 -3.46 -1.00
CA VAL A 78 2.87 -3.33 0.06
C VAL A 78 3.30 -2.29 1.08
N LEU A 79 4.52 -2.38 1.61
CA LEU A 79 4.98 -1.45 2.64
C LEU A 79 5.26 -0.04 2.12
N LYS A 80 5.58 0.11 0.83
CA LYS A 80 5.86 1.43 0.22
C LYS A 80 4.60 2.27 0.03
N SER A 81 3.48 1.65 -0.30
CA SER A 81 2.21 2.35 -0.46
C SER A 81 1.55 2.54 0.91
N PRO A 82 1.29 3.78 1.37
CA PRO A 82 0.60 4.00 2.64
C PRO A 82 -0.76 3.30 2.70
N PHE A 83 -1.49 3.33 1.58
CA PHE A 83 -2.77 2.64 1.46
C PHE A 83 -2.62 1.11 1.64
N LYS A 84 -1.73 0.46 0.88
CA LYS A 84 -1.53 -0.99 0.99
C LYS A 84 -0.97 -1.38 2.37
N ARG A 85 -0.10 -0.56 2.94
CA ARG A 85 0.46 -0.75 4.28
C ARG A 85 -0.62 -0.69 5.35
N ALA A 86 -1.54 0.26 5.27
CA ALA A 86 -2.68 0.34 6.20
C ALA A 86 -3.57 -0.90 6.11
N ALA A 87 -3.95 -1.29 4.88
CA ALA A 87 -4.73 -2.50 4.64
C ALA A 87 -4.06 -3.75 5.24
N TYR A 88 -2.77 -3.90 4.98
CA TYR A 88 -1.97 -5.02 5.47
C TYR A 88 -1.86 -5.05 7.00
N LEU A 89 -1.73 -3.89 7.64
CA LEU A 89 -1.72 -3.80 9.11
C LEU A 89 -3.05 -4.22 9.73
N CYS A 90 -4.19 -3.88 9.12
CA CYS A 90 -5.50 -4.38 9.56
C CYS A 90 -5.57 -5.92 9.44
N GLU A 91 -5.18 -6.47 8.29
CA GLU A 91 -5.19 -7.91 8.04
C GLU A 91 -4.30 -8.69 9.01
N LEU A 92 -3.09 -8.19 9.30
CA LEU A 92 -2.18 -8.79 10.28
C LEU A 92 -2.77 -8.85 11.69
N ASN A 93 -3.72 -7.96 12.01
CA ASN A 93 -4.42 -7.93 13.29
C ASN A 93 -5.80 -8.60 13.24
N GLY A 94 -6.07 -9.39 12.20
CA GLY A 94 -7.31 -10.17 12.07
C GLY A 94 -8.53 -9.39 11.61
N VAL A 95 -8.35 -8.14 11.15
CA VAL A 95 -9.44 -7.32 10.62
C VAL A 95 -9.41 -7.38 9.09
N GLU A 96 -10.31 -8.16 8.52
CA GLU A 96 -10.50 -8.20 7.07
C GLU A 96 -11.20 -6.93 6.59
N LEU A 97 -10.67 -6.32 5.53
CA LEU A 97 -11.30 -5.14 4.94
C LEU A 97 -12.64 -5.44 4.29
N GLN A 98 -12.87 -6.69 3.86
CA GLN A 98 -14.11 -7.11 3.19
C GLN A 98 -14.55 -6.12 2.10
N ALA A 99 -13.60 -5.59 1.32
CA ALA A 99 -13.81 -4.44 0.46
C ALA A 99 -14.93 -4.59 -0.59
N GLU A 100 -15.22 -5.83 -0.99
CA GLU A 100 -16.26 -6.16 -1.97
C GLU A 100 -17.62 -6.53 -1.33
N SER A 101 -17.65 -6.89 -0.04
CA SER A 101 -18.87 -7.33 0.67
C SER A 101 -19.36 -6.36 1.74
N ASN A 102 -18.48 -5.53 2.31
CA ASN A 102 -18.77 -4.55 3.35
C ASN A 102 -18.76 -3.13 2.80
N THR A 103 -19.84 -2.80 2.08
CA THR A 103 -20.07 -1.48 1.46
C THR A 103 -20.75 -0.49 2.40
N ALA A 104 -20.93 -0.83 3.68
CA ALA A 104 -21.50 0.08 4.66
C ALA A 104 -20.53 1.25 4.90
N MET A 105 -20.92 2.43 4.40
CA MET A 105 -20.18 3.68 4.55
C MET A 105 -20.97 4.69 5.38
N PRO A 106 -20.30 5.61 6.09
CA PRO A 106 -20.98 6.70 6.79
C PRO A 106 -21.85 7.53 5.82
N ALA A 107 -23.04 7.94 6.27
CA ALA A 107 -23.95 8.72 5.44
C ALA A 107 -23.32 10.02 4.92
N ALA A 108 -22.50 10.69 5.72
CA ALA A 108 -21.77 11.89 5.31
C ALA A 108 -20.81 11.62 4.14
N PHE A 109 -20.13 10.47 4.14
CA PHE A 109 -19.24 10.08 3.04
C PHE A 109 -20.03 9.80 1.76
N LEU A 110 -21.17 9.11 1.86
CA LEU A 110 -22.02 8.83 0.70
C LEU A 110 -22.58 10.11 0.07
N MET A 111 -23.00 11.08 0.88
CA MET A 111 -23.45 12.39 0.38
C MET A 111 -22.31 13.13 -0.34
N GLN A 112 -21.11 13.17 0.25
CA GLN A 112 -19.95 13.79 -0.40
C GLN A 112 -19.60 13.12 -1.73
N GLN A 113 -19.70 11.78 -1.79
CA GLN A 113 -19.44 11.03 -3.01
C GLN A 113 -20.45 11.37 -4.11
N MET A 114 -21.73 11.57 -3.76
CA MET A 114 -22.75 12.00 -4.73
C MET A 114 -22.44 13.39 -5.29
N GLU A 115 -22.10 14.36 -4.43
CA GLU A 115 -21.73 15.72 -4.84
C GLU A 115 -20.50 15.75 -5.76
N TRP A 116 -19.48 14.96 -5.43
CA TRP A 116 -18.30 14.82 -6.30
C TRP A 116 -18.63 14.19 -7.64
N ARG A 117 -19.52 13.19 -7.68
CA ARG A 117 -19.95 12.57 -8.95
C ARG A 117 -20.70 13.58 -9.82
N GLU A 118 -21.61 14.36 -9.24
CA GLU A 118 -22.30 15.43 -9.95
C GLU A 118 -21.31 16.46 -10.50
N THR A 119 -20.36 16.90 -9.68
CA THR A 119 -19.30 17.84 -10.11
C THR A 119 -18.46 17.29 -11.27
N LEU A 120 -18.11 16.00 -11.24
CA LEU A 120 -17.37 15.33 -12.31
C LEU A 120 -18.16 15.32 -13.62
N ASP A 121 -19.44 14.98 -13.56
CA ASP A 121 -20.31 14.90 -14.72
C ASP A 121 -20.57 16.28 -15.34
N ASP A 122 -20.83 17.29 -14.50
CA ASP A 122 -20.98 18.68 -14.94
C ASP A 122 -19.70 19.22 -15.58
N ALA A 123 -18.54 18.97 -14.95
CA ALA A 123 -17.25 19.39 -15.48
C ALA A 123 -16.94 18.73 -16.83
N ARG A 124 -17.29 17.44 -17.00
CA ARG A 124 -17.18 16.73 -18.30
C ARG A 124 -18.10 17.35 -19.35
N ALA A 125 -19.38 17.55 -19.02
CA ALA A 125 -20.36 18.11 -19.94
C ALA A 125 -19.98 19.51 -20.42
N ALA A 126 -19.49 20.35 -19.50
CA ALA A 126 -19.03 21.70 -19.79
C ALA A 126 -17.61 21.79 -20.36
N LYS A 127 -16.88 20.66 -20.46
CA LYS A 127 -15.44 20.61 -20.76
C LYS A 127 -14.61 21.55 -19.87
N ASN A 128 -14.98 21.65 -18.60
CA ASN A 128 -14.41 22.58 -17.64
C ASN A 128 -13.22 21.95 -16.91
N VAL A 129 -12.02 22.13 -17.47
CA VAL A 129 -10.77 21.63 -16.90
C VAL A 129 -10.50 22.20 -15.50
N ALA A 130 -10.81 23.48 -15.26
CA ALA A 130 -10.58 24.11 -13.97
C ALA A 130 -11.45 23.49 -12.86
N ALA A 131 -12.68 23.07 -13.17
CA ALA A 131 -13.54 22.34 -12.23
C ALA A 131 -12.98 20.94 -11.93
N LEU A 132 -12.46 20.22 -12.94
CA LEU A 132 -11.80 18.93 -12.71
C LEU A 132 -10.54 19.07 -11.85
N GLU A 133 -9.73 20.11 -12.06
CA GLU A 133 -8.56 20.38 -11.24
C GLU A 133 -8.94 20.68 -9.79
N GLN A 134 -10.04 21.42 -9.57
CA GLN A 134 -10.54 21.67 -8.24
C GLN A 134 -11.01 20.37 -7.57
N LEU A 135 -11.75 19.54 -8.28
CA LEU A 135 -12.22 18.24 -7.79
C LEU A 135 -11.05 17.29 -7.45
N ASP A 136 -10.01 17.22 -8.29
CA ASP A 136 -8.80 16.44 -8.00
C ASP A 136 -8.08 16.96 -6.75
N ARG A 137 -8.00 18.29 -6.56
CA ARG A 137 -7.41 18.88 -5.34
C ARG A 137 -8.20 18.49 -4.09
N GLU A 138 -9.53 18.56 -4.13
CA GLU A 138 -10.40 18.18 -3.03
C GLU A 138 -10.26 16.69 -2.70
N LEU A 139 -10.29 15.83 -3.71
CA LEU A 139 -10.10 14.39 -3.54
C LEU A 139 -8.74 14.08 -2.90
N ARG A 140 -7.66 14.72 -3.37
CA ARG A 140 -6.31 14.54 -2.79
C ARG A 140 -6.25 15.04 -1.34
N ALA A 141 -6.98 16.11 -1.00
CA ALA A 141 -7.05 16.60 0.37
C ALA A 141 -7.78 15.58 1.28
N ALA A 142 -8.92 15.05 0.84
CA ALA A 142 -9.66 14.02 1.56
C ALA A 142 -8.81 12.76 1.78
N ARG A 143 -8.15 12.24 0.73
CA ARG A 143 -7.24 11.09 0.85
C ARG A 143 -6.11 11.30 1.87
N ARG A 144 -5.53 12.51 1.90
CA ARG A 144 -4.48 12.84 2.88
C ARG A 144 -5.03 12.86 4.31
N ALA A 145 -6.22 13.42 4.51
CA ALA A 145 -6.88 13.44 5.81
C ALA A 145 -7.19 12.02 6.30
N ASP A 146 -7.75 11.17 5.43
CA ASP A 146 -8.04 9.77 5.75
C ASP A 146 -6.76 9.01 6.12
N LEU A 147 -5.68 9.14 5.34
CA LEU A 147 -4.41 8.49 5.62
C LEU A 147 -3.80 8.93 6.97
N GLN A 148 -3.92 10.22 7.31
CA GLN A 148 -3.45 10.72 8.60
C GLN A 148 -4.25 10.12 9.76
N GLU A 149 -5.57 10.03 9.62
CA GLU A 149 -6.43 9.47 10.66
C GLU A 149 -6.26 7.96 10.79
N ILE A 150 -6.17 7.24 9.67
CA ILE A 150 -5.82 5.81 9.63
C ILE A 150 -4.51 5.57 10.39
N GLY A 151 -3.48 6.39 10.14
CA GLY A 151 -2.20 6.25 10.83
C GLY A 151 -2.33 6.36 12.36
N LYS A 152 -3.07 7.36 12.85
CA LYS A 152 -3.33 7.50 14.29
C LYS A 152 -4.08 6.30 14.87
N LEU A 153 -5.11 5.81 14.16
CA LEU A 153 -5.91 4.68 14.62
C LEU A 153 -5.08 3.39 14.67
N LEU A 154 -4.25 3.14 13.65
CA LEU A 154 -3.35 2.00 13.60
C LEU A 154 -2.29 2.06 14.72
N ASP A 155 -1.68 3.22 14.93
CA ASP A 155 -0.69 3.41 15.99
C ASP A 155 -1.33 3.34 17.39
N ALA A 156 -2.64 3.59 17.51
CA ALA A 156 -3.42 3.40 18.73
C ALA A 156 -4.02 1.98 18.90
N GLY A 157 -3.85 1.10 17.90
CA GLY A 157 -4.38 -0.28 17.92
C GLY A 157 -5.88 -0.42 17.61
N ASP A 158 -6.54 0.63 17.12
CA ASP A 158 -7.95 0.60 16.71
C ASP A 158 -8.10 0.16 15.25
N PHE A 159 -7.80 -1.13 15.00
CA PHE A 159 -7.75 -1.71 13.66
C PHE A 159 -9.13 -1.76 12.97
N GLU A 160 -10.21 -1.89 13.73
CA GLU A 160 -11.58 -1.91 13.20
C GLU A 160 -11.99 -0.56 12.61
N LYS A 161 -11.72 0.54 13.33
CA LYS A 161 -11.97 1.88 12.79
C LYS A 161 -11.01 2.23 11.66
N ALA A 162 -9.74 1.83 11.78
CA ALA A 162 -8.79 1.98 10.67
C ALA A 162 -9.30 1.28 9.41
N ALA A 163 -9.79 0.04 9.52
CA ALA A 163 -10.37 -0.70 8.40
C ALA A 163 -11.58 -0.01 7.76
N GLN A 164 -12.44 0.66 8.55
CA GLN A 164 -13.54 1.46 8.02
C GLN A 164 -13.04 2.63 7.14
N LEU A 165 -12.01 3.36 7.60
CA LEU A 165 -11.42 4.45 6.83
C LEU A 165 -10.62 3.94 5.62
N VAL A 166 -9.91 2.82 5.75
CA VAL A 166 -9.22 2.19 4.61
C VAL A 166 -10.21 1.82 3.52
N ARG A 167 -11.40 1.30 3.87
CA ARG A 167 -12.47 1.06 2.89
C ARG A 167 -12.93 2.35 2.21
N GLN A 168 -13.14 3.45 2.94
CA GLN A 168 -13.46 4.74 2.33
C GLN A 168 -12.37 5.17 1.34
N LEU A 169 -11.11 5.03 1.72
CA LEU A 169 -9.96 5.36 0.87
C LEU A 169 -9.92 4.54 -0.43
N MET A 170 -10.43 3.29 -0.44
CA MET A 170 -10.59 2.49 -1.67
C MET A 170 -11.58 3.11 -2.65
N PHE A 171 -12.70 3.67 -2.16
CA PHE A 171 -13.66 4.39 -2.98
C PHE A 171 -13.04 5.66 -3.56
N LEU A 172 -12.29 6.39 -2.73
CA LEU A 172 -11.56 7.57 -3.19
C LEU A 172 -10.52 7.20 -4.25
N ASP A 173 -9.85 6.04 -4.11
CA ASP A 173 -8.88 5.56 -5.09
C ASP A 173 -9.49 5.32 -6.47
N LYS A 174 -10.58 4.54 -6.50
CA LYS A 174 -11.38 4.29 -7.70
C LYS A 174 -11.86 5.60 -8.34
N PHE A 175 -12.39 6.53 -7.54
CA PHE A 175 -12.90 7.80 -8.05
C PHE A 175 -11.80 8.69 -8.65
N GLY A 176 -10.59 8.70 -8.08
CA GLY A 176 -9.48 9.47 -8.66
C GLY A 176 -9.02 8.95 -10.03
N ASN A 177 -9.14 7.64 -10.27
CA ASN A 177 -8.92 7.08 -11.61
C ASN A 177 -9.99 7.58 -12.59
N GLU A 178 -11.25 7.73 -12.16
CA GLU A 178 -12.33 8.29 -12.99
C GLU A 178 -12.05 9.77 -13.37
N ILE A 179 -11.52 10.57 -12.44
CA ILE A 179 -11.09 11.95 -12.70
C ILE A 179 -9.89 11.98 -13.67
N GLY A 180 -8.87 11.15 -13.45
CA GLY A 180 -7.71 11.05 -14.33
C GLY A 180 -8.10 10.69 -15.77
N ASN A 181 -9.03 9.75 -15.94
CA ASN A 181 -9.58 9.42 -17.25
C ASN A 181 -10.35 10.61 -17.88
N ALA A 182 -11.04 11.42 -17.07
CA ALA A 182 -11.74 12.60 -17.56
C ALA A 182 -10.76 13.65 -18.11
N PHE A 183 -9.63 13.89 -17.43
CA PHE A 183 -8.56 14.75 -17.94
C PHE A 183 -8.05 14.25 -19.29
N ALA A 184 -7.70 12.96 -19.37
CA ALA A 184 -7.17 12.37 -20.60
C ALA A 184 -8.11 12.52 -21.82
N ILE A 185 -9.43 12.46 -21.59
CA ILE A 185 -10.45 12.66 -22.64
C ILE A 185 -10.58 14.13 -23.06
N LEU A 186 -10.38 15.09 -22.15
CA LEU A 186 -10.48 16.52 -22.48
C LEU A 186 -9.21 17.07 -23.15
N GLU A 187 -8.06 16.43 -22.91
CA GLU A 187 -6.78 16.78 -23.53
C GLU A 187 -6.57 16.15 -24.92
N SER A 188 -7.38 15.14 -25.28
CA SER A 188 -7.37 14.47 -26.59
C SER A 188 -8.22 15.18 -27.65
#